data_AF-A0A0D7QG51-F1
#
_entry.id   AF-A0A0D7QG51-F1
#
_cell.length_a   1.000
_cell.length_b   1.000
_cell.length_c   1.000
_cell.angle_alpha   90.00
_cell.angle_beta   90.00
_cell.angle_gamma   90.00
#
_symmetry.space_group_name_H-M   'P 1'
#
loop_
_entity.id
_entity.type
_entity.pdbx_description
1 polymer ?
#
loop_
_entity_poly.entity_id
_entity_poly.type
_entity_poly.pdbx_seq_one_letter_code
_entity_poly.pdbx_strand_id
1 'polypeptide(L)'
;MANFGWTRVKDPAPAEGADIGFGGLADPMSLLTALDKAVPRYLDLVDNGALVYPACKRKPGDAQGDIRAIWQHTRLEAMRYIPMVPRQDTTLLVDPLRQAEMIDAFLRQSPHENTVIDFTGTAIDDYGIAIYAALNWLNHCVAISDADPHQFSGTLRSFRKVMVVARQWWALDGATERCRQMLEARERPPLVFFLLWAECTTLAREIAIAAARASAASDDISRVRSAQDPEELDAKG
;
A
#
# COMPACT_ATOMS: atom_id res chain seq x y z
N MET A 1 -24.46 -44.22 -8.43
CA MET A 1 -25.01 -43.68 -7.17
C MET A 1 -23.85 -43.15 -6.35
N ALA A 2 -23.84 -41.84 -6.10
CA ALA A 2 -22.85 -41.18 -5.26
C ALA A 2 -23.23 -41.36 -3.79
N ASN A 3 -22.25 -41.55 -2.92
CA ASN A 3 -22.38 -41.20 -1.50
C ASN A 3 -21.03 -40.65 -1.03
N PHE A 4 -21.03 -39.34 -0.81
CA PHE A 4 -19.94 -38.52 -0.29
C PHE A 4 -19.83 -38.73 1.22
N GLY A 5 -18.67 -39.23 1.67
CA GLY A 5 -18.31 -39.34 3.07
C GLY A 5 -17.86 -38.00 3.61
N TRP A 6 -18.71 -37.42 4.48
CA TRP A 6 -18.41 -36.28 5.31
C TRP A 6 -17.33 -36.66 6.34
N THR A 7 -16.08 -36.31 6.08
CA THR A 7 -15.05 -36.21 7.13
C THR A 7 -14.88 -34.76 7.51
N ARG A 8 -15.37 -34.44 8.71
CA ARG A 8 -14.99 -33.33 9.60
C ARG A 8 -13.84 -32.49 9.03
N VAL A 9 -14.18 -31.32 8.48
CA VAL A 9 -13.22 -30.25 8.25
C VAL A 9 -12.65 -29.92 9.63
N LYS A 10 -11.39 -30.26 9.83
CA LYS A 10 -10.58 -29.77 10.94
C LYS A 10 -10.68 -28.25 10.85
N ASP A 11 -11.11 -27.58 11.92
CA ASP A 11 -11.12 -26.11 11.94
C ASP A 11 -9.79 -25.62 11.37
N PRO A 12 -9.80 -24.69 10.39
CA PRO A 12 -8.56 -24.17 9.86
C PRO A 12 -7.79 -23.61 11.05
N ALA A 13 -6.52 -24.02 11.17
CA ALA A 13 -5.60 -23.38 12.08
C ALA A 13 -5.72 -21.85 11.90
N PRO A 14 -5.60 -21.05 12.96
CA PRO A 14 -5.58 -19.60 12.81
C PRO A 14 -4.60 -19.27 11.69
N ALA A 15 -5.09 -18.61 10.64
CA ALA A 15 -4.26 -18.28 9.49
C ALA A 15 -3.06 -17.51 10.04
N GLU A 16 -1.87 -18.16 10.04
CA GLU A 16 -0.61 -17.45 10.23
C GLU A 16 -0.62 -16.36 9.17
N GLY A 17 -0.82 -15.13 9.62
CA GLY A 17 -1.25 -14.04 8.77
C GLY A 17 -0.23 -13.77 7.66
N ALA A 18 -0.65 -13.03 6.65
CA ALA A 18 0.26 -12.37 5.70
C ALA A 18 1.11 -11.28 6.38
N ASP A 19 1.55 -11.53 7.62
CA ASP A 19 2.26 -10.59 8.46
C ASP A 19 3.75 -10.62 8.10
N ILE A 20 4.05 -9.99 6.97
CA ILE A 20 5.39 -9.58 6.63
C ILE A 20 5.55 -8.18 7.23
N GLY A 21 6.34 -8.10 8.30
CA GLY A 21 6.67 -6.81 8.93
C GLY A 21 7.41 -5.91 7.94
N PHE A 22 6.83 -4.75 7.65
CA PHE A 22 7.31 -3.65 6.82
C PHE A 22 7.79 -2.44 7.62
N GLY A 23 7.32 -2.25 8.86
CA GLY A 23 7.54 -1.08 9.71
C GLY A 23 9.00 -0.84 10.09
N GLY A 24 9.85 -1.86 10.03
CA GLY A 24 11.30 -1.77 10.24
C GLY A 24 12.15 -1.61 8.98
N LEU A 25 11.56 -1.66 7.78
CA LEU A 25 12.30 -1.62 6.52
C LEU A 25 12.57 -0.16 6.12
N ALA A 26 13.75 0.32 6.48
CA ALA A 26 14.27 1.63 6.06
C ALA A 26 15.03 1.57 4.73
N ASP A 27 15.43 0.37 4.29
CA ASP A 27 16.04 0.15 2.98
C ASP A 27 14.95 -0.06 1.90
N PRO A 28 14.92 0.75 0.83
CA PRO A 28 13.86 0.69 -0.17
C PRO A 28 13.83 -0.63 -0.95
N MET A 29 15.00 -1.24 -1.20
CA MET A 29 15.09 -2.53 -1.90
C MET A 29 14.57 -3.69 -1.05
N SER A 30 14.87 -3.68 0.24
CA SER A 30 14.36 -4.65 1.20
C SER A 30 12.83 -4.55 1.31
N LEU A 31 12.29 -3.33 1.31
CA LEU A 31 10.85 -3.09 1.32
C LEU A 31 10.16 -3.55 0.03
N LEU A 32 10.74 -3.29 -1.15
CA LEU A 32 10.25 -3.86 -2.42
C LEU A 32 10.28 -5.39 -2.41
N THR A 33 11.37 -5.99 -1.96
CA THR A 33 11.52 -7.46 -1.88
C THR A 33 10.51 -8.09 -0.91
N ALA A 34 10.22 -7.40 0.20
CA ALA A 34 9.19 -7.82 1.12
C ALA A 34 7.80 -7.75 0.47
N LEU A 35 7.53 -6.71 -0.31
CA LEU A 35 6.27 -6.54 -1.05
C LEU A 35 6.07 -7.65 -2.09
N ASP A 36 7.10 -7.98 -2.87
CA ASP A 36 7.09 -9.08 -3.85
C ASP A 36 6.70 -10.43 -3.23
N LYS A 37 7.00 -10.63 -1.95
CA LYS A 37 6.65 -11.86 -1.21
C LYS A 37 5.27 -11.77 -0.56
N ALA A 38 4.90 -10.60 -0.06
CA ALA A 38 3.66 -10.40 0.67
C ALA A 38 2.43 -10.38 -0.23
N VAL A 39 2.53 -9.74 -1.39
CA VAL A 39 1.39 -9.61 -2.31
C VAL A 39 0.88 -10.99 -2.75
N PRO A 40 1.71 -11.93 -3.28
CA PRO A 40 1.21 -13.24 -3.68
C PRO A 40 0.61 -14.02 -2.52
N ARG A 41 1.26 -14.05 -1.35
CA ARG A 41 0.74 -14.76 -0.17
C ARG A 41 -0.61 -14.23 0.27
N TYR A 42 -0.78 -12.91 0.27
CA TYR A 42 -2.05 -12.29 0.59
C TYR A 42 -3.14 -12.66 -0.42
N LEU A 43 -2.82 -12.59 -1.72
CA LEU A 43 -3.75 -12.97 -2.78
C LEU A 43 -4.12 -14.46 -2.72
N ASP A 44 -3.19 -15.35 -2.39
CA ASP A 44 -3.47 -16.77 -2.19
C ASP A 44 -4.49 -16.99 -1.05
N LEU A 45 -4.40 -16.25 0.05
CA LEU A 45 -5.38 -16.33 1.14
C LEU A 45 -6.77 -15.82 0.71
N VAL A 46 -6.81 -14.78 -0.12
CA VAL A 46 -8.06 -14.26 -0.70
C VAL A 46 -8.67 -15.27 -1.67
N ASP A 47 -7.87 -15.82 -2.60
CA ASP A 47 -8.33 -16.73 -3.65
C ASP A 47 -8.84 -18.06 -3.08
N ASN A 48 -8.26 -18.51 -1.97
CA ASN A 48 -8.74 -19.69 -1.23
C ASN A 48 -9.95 -19.40 -0.32
N GLY A 49 -10.47 -18.16 -0.32
CA GLY A 49 -11.61 -17.76 0.49
C GLY A 49 -11.33 -17.65 1.99
N ALA A 50 -10.05 -17.66 2.40
CA ALA A 50 -9.67 -17.52 3.81
C ALA A 50 -9.83 -16.08 4.31
N LEU A 51 -9.76 -15.09 3.41
CA LEU A 51 -9.93 -13.67 3.73
C LEU A 51 -10.97 -13.02 2.82
N VAL A 52 -11.79 -12.12 3.39
CA VAL A 52 -12.69 -11.28 2.61
C VAL A 52 -11.89 -10.23 1.84
N TYR A 53 -12.25 -10.05 0.56
CA TYR A 53 -11.67 -9.07 -0.34
C TYR A 53 -12.73 -8.12 -0.93
N PRO A 54 -12.45 -6.82 -1.06
CA PRO A 54 -11.28 -6.10 -0.54
C PRO A 54 -11.22 -6.05 0.99
N ALA A 55 -10.02 -5.87 1.54
CA ALA A 55 -9.81 -5.81 2.99
C ALA A 55 -10.67 -4.73 3.68
N CYS A 56 -10.89 -3.60 3.01
CA CYS A 56 -11.73 -2.50 3.50
C CYS A 56 -13.21 -2.86 3.72
N LYS A 57 -13.68 -4.02 3.23
CA LYS A 57 -15.04 -4.53 3.45
C LYS A 57 -15.17 -5.46 4.65
N ARG A 58 -14.05 -5.84 5.29
CA ARG A 58 -14.07 -6.74 6.44
C ARG A 58 -14.79 -6.10 7.61
N LYS A 59 -15.52 -6.95 8.33
CA LYS A 59 -16.24 -6.62 9.56
C LYS A 59 -15.49 -7.20 10.76
N PRO A 60 -15.75 -6.72 11.99
CA PRO A 60 -15.09 -7.22 13.20
C PRO A 60 -15.21 -8.74 13.47
N GLY A 61 -16.19 -9.42 12.86
CA GLY A 61 -16.36 -10.88 12.95
C GLY A 61 -15.67 -11.67 11.85
N ASP A 62 -15.16 -11.01 10.81
CA ASP A 62 -14.44 -11.67 9.72
C ASP A 62 -13.01 -12.00 10.16
N ALA A 63 -12.41 -13.03 9.54
CA ALA A 63 -11.00 -13.32 9.74
C ALA A 63 -10.14 -12.09 9.40
N GLN A 64 -9.30 -11.67 10.35
CA GLN A 64 -8.46 -10.46 10.23
C GLN A 64 -9.27 -9.21 9.86
N GLY A 65 -10.43 -9.07 10.49
CA GLY A 65 -11.32 -7.91 10.42
C GLY A 65 -11.05 -6.84 11.49
N ASP A 66 -9.95 -6.95 12.23
CA ASP A 66 -9.49 -5.90 13.14
C ASP A 66 -8.89 -4.71 12.35
N ILE A 67 -8.90 -3.53 12.97
CA ILE A 67 -8.47 -2.28 12.32
C ILE A 67 -7.02 -2.31 11.82
N ARG A 68 -6.12 -3.01 12.52
CA ARG A 68 -4.71 -3.13 12.13
C ARG A 68 -4.61 -3.94 10.84
N ALA A 69 -5.23 -5.12 10.82
CA ALA A 69 -5.20 -5.98 9.65
C ALA A 69 -5.90 -5.34 8.43
N ILE A 70 -7.02 -4.64 8.64
CA ILE A 70 -7.69 -3.89 7.56
C ILE A 70 -6.74 -2.83 6.99
N TRP A 71 -6.05 -2.08 7.85
CA TRP A 71 -5.08 -1.06 7.43
C TRP A 71 -3.94 -1.68 6.61
N GLN A 72 -3.27 -2.70 7.15
CA GLN A 72 -2.15 -3.36 6.50
C GLN A 72 -2.54 -3.98 5.15
N HIS A 73 -3.65 -4.70 5.09
CA HIS A 73 -4.07 -5.36 3.86
C HIS A 73 -4.62 -4.38 2.82
N THR A 74 -5.32 -3.31 3.22
CA THR A 74 -5.77 -2.27 2.27
C THR A 74 -4.56 -1.58 1.62
N ARG A 75 -3.49 -1.31 2.37
CA ARG A 75 -2.22 -0.82 1.83
C ARG A 75 -1.60 -1.84 0.87
N LEU A 76 -1.51 -3.12 1.28
CA LEU A 76 -0.91 -4.18 0.49
C LEU A 76 -1.64 -4.37 -0.85
N GLU A 77 -2.96 -4.32 -0.83
CA GLU A 77 -3.80 -4.37 -2.01
C GLU A 77 -3.55 -3.21 -2.97
N ALA A 78 -3.29 -1.99 -2.46
CA ALA A 78 -2.93 -0.86 -3.31
C ALA A 78 -1.51 -1.03 -3.88
N MET A 79 -0.55 -1.46 -3.04
CA MET A 79 0.84 -1.63 -3.44
C MET A 79 1.06 -2.78 -4.44
N ARG A 80 0.09 -3.69 -4.62
CA ARG A 80 0.17 -4.85 -5.53
C ARG A 80 0.49 -4.49 -6.99
N TYR A 81 0.15 -3.29 -7.46
CA TYR A 81 0.40 -2.92 -8.85
C TYR A 81 1.88 -2.72 -9.15
N ILE A 82 2.69 -2.38 -8.14
CA ILE A 82 4.14 -2.19 -8.30
C ILE A 82 4.84 -3.48 -8.73
N PRO A 83 4.70 -4.61 -8.02
CA PRO A 83 5.31 -5.87 -8.45
C PRO A 83 4.67 -6.45 -9.73
N MET A 84 3.49 -5.98 -10.14
CA MET A 84 2.85 -6.43 -11.39
C MET A 84 3.46 -5.81 -12.66
N VAL A 85 4.28 -4.76 -12.55
CA VAL A 85 4.89 -4.10 -13.70
C VAL A 85 5.76 -5.10 -14.49
N PRO A 86 5.53 -5.27 -15.80
CA PRO A 86 6.32 -6.19 -16.62
C PRO A 86 7.74 -5.65 -16.82
N ARG A 87 8.72 -6.55 -16.96
CA ARG A 87 10.14 -6.19 -17.20
C ARG A 87 10.64 -5.14 -16.19
N GLN A 88 10.36 -5.40 -14.92
CA GLN A 88 10.66 -4.50 -13.80
C GLN A 88 12.07 -3.89 -13.91
N ASP A 89 12.12 -2.56 -13.96
CA ASP A 89 13.34 -1.78 -13.72
C ASP A 89 13.17 -1.06 -12.38
N THR A 90 13.33 -1.79 -11.28
CA THR A 90 13.11 -1.25 -9.91
C THR A 90 14.04 -0.08 -9.57
N THR A 91 15.12 0.13 -10.33
CA THR A 91 15.99 1.31 -10.15
C THR A 91 15.22 2.62 -10.33
N LEU A 92 14.20 2.66 -11.19
CA LEU A 92 13.32 3.82 -11.34
C LEU A 92 12.62 4.24 -10.03
N LEU A 93 12.38 3.28 -9.14
CA LEU A 93 11.65 3.49 -7.90
C LEU A 93 12.56 3.82 -6.70
N VAL A 94 13.83 3.43 -6.76
CA VAL A 94 14.72 3.39 -5.57
C VAL A 94 16.12 3.95 -5.78
N ASP A 95 16.63 3.99 -7.02
CA ASP A 95 17.95 4.54 -7.32
C ASP A 95 17.86 6.08 -7.35
N PRO A 96 18.64 6.79 -6.51
CA PRO A 96 18.72 8.24 -6.52
C PRO A 96 18.94 8.87 -7.90
N LEU A 97 19.74 8.23 -8.77
CA LEU A 97 20.08 8.76 -10.10
C LEU A 97 18.89 8.74 -11.06
N ARG A 98 17.89 7.87 -10.81
CA ARG A 98 16.71 7.70 -11.67
C ARG A 98 15.51 8.53 -11.21
N GLN A 99 15.57 9.16 -10.03
CA GLN A 99 14.39 9.78 -9.42
C GLN A 99 13.86 10.98 -10.21
N ALA A 100 14.73 11.85 -10.74
CA ALA A 100 14.29 12.98 -11.55
C ALA A 100 13.54 12.51 -12.80
N GLU A 101 14.08 11.50 -13.49
CA GLU A 101 13.49 10.87 -14.68
C GLU A 101 12.10 10.28 -14.37
N MET A 102 12.01 9.46 -13.33
CA MET A 102 10.76 8.81 -12.93
C MET A 102 9.69 9.82 -12.49
N ILE A 103 10.07 10.84 -11.71
CA ILE A 103 9.14 11.89 -11.27
C ILE A 103 8.61 12.69 -12.47
N ASP A 104 9.47 13.07 -13.41
CA ASP A 104 9.04 13.82 -14.60
C ASP A 104 8.18 12.98 -15.53
N ALA A 105 8.45 11.68 -15.67
CA ALA A 105 7.58 10.77 -16.41
C ALA A 105 6.19 10.68 -15.76
N PHE A 106 6.12 10.44 -14.45
CA PHE A 106 4.86 10.40 -13.71
C PHE A 106 4.07 11.71 -13.84
N LEU A 107 4.74 12.87 -13.72
CA LEU A 107 4.08 14.17 -13.81
C LEU A 107 3.57 14.49 -15.23
N ARG A 108 4.21 13.98 -16.29
CA ARG A 108 3.76 14.11 -17.68
C ARG A 108 2.55 13.25 -18.01
N GLN A 109 2.41 12.10 -17.34
CA GLN A 109 1.29 11.20 -17.57
C GLN A 109 -0.04 11.85 -17.19
N SER A 110 -1.06 11.63 -18.03
CA SER A 110 -2.44 12.02 -17.73
C SER A 110 -3.01 11.14 -16.62
N PRO A 111 -3.58 11.73 -15.55
CA PRO A 111 -4.31 10.95 -14.56
C PRO A 111 -5.43 10.13 -15.21
N HIS A 112 -5.63 8.91 -14.74
CA HIS A 112 -6.77 8.06 -15.08
C HIS A 112 -7.45 7.56 -13.81
N GLU A 113 -8.65 7.00 -13.94
CA GLU A 113 -9.44 6.46 -12.82
C GLU A 113 -9.43 4.92 -12.77
N ASN A 114 -8.73 4.27 -13.70
CA ASN A 114 -8.69 2.82 -13.81
C ASN A 114 -8.02 2.16 -12.61
N THR A 115 -8.61 1.06 -12.14
CA THR A 115 -8.03 0.10 -11.19
C THR A 115 -7.58 -1.19 -11.88
N VAL A 116 -8.14 -1.52 -13.04
CA VAL A 116 -7.63 -2.58 -13.93
C VAL A 116 -6.73 -1.90 -14.97
N ILE A 117 -5.50 -2.38 -15.10
CA ILE A 117 -4.47 -1.72 -15.93
C ILE A 117 -3.94 -2.65 -17.01
N ASP A 118 -3.79 -2.07 -18.19
CA ASP A 118 -3.03 -2.64 -19.29
C ASP A 118 -1.69 -1.93 -19.36
N PHE A 119 -0.62 -2.69 -19.13
CA PHE A 119 0.74 -2.16 -19.23
C PHE A 119 1.16 -1.99 -20.68
N THR A 120 1.92 -0.93 -20.93
CA THR A 120 2.46 -0.56 -22.24
C THR A 120 3.69 -1.39 -22.62
N GLY A 121 4.37 -1.99 -21.64
CA GLY A 121 5.62 -2.72 -21.82
C GLY A 121 6.87 -1.85 -21.68
N THR A 122 6.70 -0.56 -21.38
CA THR A 122 7.76 0.42 -21.10
C THR A 122 7.79 0.68 -19.59
N ALA A 123 8.84 0.23 -18.91
CA ALA A 123 8.89 0.22 -17.44
C ALA A 123 8.59 1.57 -16.77
N ILE A 124 9.12 2.68 -17.31
CA ILE A 124 8.90 4.02 -16.72
C ILE A 124 7.45 4.49 -16.84
N ASP A 125 6.79 4.22 -17.96
CA ASP A 125 5.38 4.53 -18.14
C ASP A 125 4.51 3.58 -17.31
N ASP A 126 4.87 2.30 -17.27
CA ASP A 126 4.16 1.26 -16.53
C ASP A 126 4.20 1.48 -15.01
N TYR A 127 5.32 1.96 -14.45
CA TYR A 127 5.34 2.37 -13.04
C TYR A 127 4.46 3.59 -12.79
N GLY A 128 4.38 4.54 -13.73
CA GLY A 128 3.43 5.65 -13.63
C GLY A 128 1.98 5.18 -13.60
N ILE A 129 1.61 4.26 -14.52
CA ILE A 129 0.30 3.58 -14.55
C ILE A 129 0.03 2.84 -13.23
N ALA A 130 1.00 2.08 -12.72
CA ALA A 130 0.87 1.33 -11.47
C ALA A 130 0.64 2.24 -10.25
N ILE A 131 1.35 3.37 -10.17
CA ILE A 131 1.16 4.37 -9.11
C ILE A 131 -0.27 4.92 -9.16
N TYR A 132 -0.77 5.29 -10.35
CA TYR A 132 -2.14 5.74 -10.50
C TYR A 132 -3.15 4.67 -10.10
N ALA A 133 -2.95 3.42 -10.52
CA ALA A 133 -3.81 2.30 -10.16
C ALA A 133 -3.85 2.03 -8.65
N ALA A 134 -2.72 2.13 -7.96
CA ALA A 134 -2.63 2.00 -6.50
C ALA A 134 -3.49 3.06 -5.79
N LEU A 135 -3.38 4.32 -6.20
CA LEU A 135 -4.16 5.42 -5.61
C LEU A 135 -5.65 5.32 -5.98
N ASN A 136 -5.97 4.88 -7.19
CA ASN A 136 -7.35 4.62 -7.61
C ASN A 136 -7.97 3.45 -6.85
N TRP A 137 -7.19 2.42 -6.52
CA TRP A 137 -7.65 1.34 -5.66
C TRP A 137 -8.08 1.84 -4.29
N LEU A 138 -7.33 2.77 -3.70
CA LEU A 138 -7.68 3.38 -2.42
C LEU A 138 -8.95 4.24 -2.54
N ASN A 139 -9.12 5.00 -3.63
CA ASN A 139 -10.38 5.70 -3.90
C ASN A 139 -11.56 4.73 -4.07
N HIS A 140 -11.33 3.58 -4.71
CA HIS A 140 -12.34 2.52 -4.82
C HIS A 140 -12.70 1.96 -3.44
N CYS A 141 -11.71 1.67 -2.59
CA CYS A 141 -11.91 1.24 -1.21
C CYS A 141 -12.75 2.23 -0.40
N VAL A 142 -12.49 3.54 -0.54
CA VAL A 142 -13.32 4.58 0.09
C VAL A 142 -14.78 4.45 -0.37
N ALA A 143 -15.02 4.33 -1.68
CA ALA A 143 -16.37 4.27 -2.24
C ALA A 143 -17.17 3.01 -1.84
N ILE A 144 -16.49 1.92 -1.49
CA ILE A 144 -17.12 0.65 -1.08
C ILE A 144 -17.05 0.40 0.44
N SER A 145 -16.49 1.34 1.20
CA SER A 145 -16.47 1.35 2.66
C SER A 145 -17.40 2.44 3.18
N ASP A 146 -17.68 2.45 4.50
CA ASP A 146 -18.47 3.50 5.14
C ASP A 146 -17.67 4.83 5.35
N ALA A 147 -16.62 5.04 4.56
CA ALA A 147 -15.78 6.24 4.61
C ALA A 147 -16.46 7.43 3.94
N ASP A 148 -16.25 8.63 4.50
CA ASP A 148 -16.75 9.88 3.92
C ASP A 148 -15.97 10.23 2.63
N PRO A 149 -16.59 10.18 1.44
CA PRO A 149 -15.89 10.41 0.18
C PRO A 149 -15.28 11.82 0.08
N HIS A 150 -15.79 12.79 0.82
CA HIS A 150 -15.24 14.15 0.82
C HIS A 150 -13.86 14.23 1.47
N GLN A 151 -13.56 13.38 2.45
CA GLN A 151 -12.25 13.31 3.13
C GLN A 151 -11.14 12.78 2.21
N PHE A 152 -11.52 12.05 1.16
CA PHE A 152 -10.61 11.45 0.19
C PHE A 152 -10.73 12.10 -1.21
N SER A 153 -11.53 13.16 -1.31
CA SER A 153 -11.66 13.90 -2.57
C SER A 153 -10.32 14.60 -2.90
N GLY A 154 -9.72 14.21 -4.01
CA GLY A 154 -8.47 14.79 -4.48
C GLY A 154 -7.18 14.07 -4.06
N THR A 155 -7.24 12.82 -3.59
CA THR A 155 -6.06 11.95 -3.33
C THR A 155 -4.99 12.05 -4.41
N LEU A 156 -5.36 11.83 -5.68
CA LEU A 156 -4.45 11.94 -6.82
C LEU A 156 -3.85 13.34 -6.99
N ARG A 157 -4.65 14.39 -6.75
CA ARG A 157 -4.20 15.77 -6.85
C ARG A 157 -3.19 16.08 -5.74
N SER A 158 -3.42 15.58 -4.54
CA SER A 158 -2.51 15.71 -3.39
C SER A 158 -1.19 15.00 -3.68
N PHE A 159 -1.23 13.74 -4.14
CA PHE A 159 0.00 13.01 -4.47
C PHE A 159 0.80 13.67 -5.59
N ARG A 160 0.14 14.21 -6.63
CA ARG A 160 0.85 14.99 -7.67
C ARG A 160 1.54 16.23 -7.11
N LYS A 161 0.97 16.91 -6.10
CA LYS A 161 1.66 18.02 -5.40
C LYS A 161 2.88 17.51 -4.64
N VAL A 162 2.78 16.37 -3.96
CA VAL A 162 3.92 15.72 -3.29
C VAL A 162 5.04 15.45 -4.30
N MET A 163 4.71 14.91 -5.47
CA MET A 163 5.67 14.64 -6.55
C MET A 163 6.32 15.93 -7.10
N VAL A 164 5.58 17.05 -7.16
CA VAL A 164 6.17 18.36 -7.52
C VAL A 164 7.18 18.83 -6.48
N VAL A 165 6.87 18.67 -5.19
CA VAL A 165 7.82 19.02 -4.10
C VAL A 165 9.04 18.09 -4.14
N ALA A 166 8.85 16.80 -4.37
CA ALA A 166 9.94 15.85 -4.55
C ALA A 166 10.84 16.24 -5.72
N ARG A 167 10.26 16.64 -6.86
CA ARG A 167 11.03 17.15 -8.01
C ARG A 167 11.91 18.35 -7.63
N GLN A 168 11.36 19.30 -6.86
CA GLN A 168 12.12 20.45 -6.38
C GLN A 168 13.28 20.02 -5.46
N TRP A 169 13.04 19.04 -4.59
CA TRP A 169 14.08 18.48 -3.72
C TRP A 169 15.23 17.85 -4.51
N TRP A 170 14.90 17.11 -5.57
CA TRP A 170 15.89 16.46 -6.45
C TRP A 170 16.64 17.45 -7.35
N ALA A 171 16.07 18.63 -7.62
CA ALA A 171 16.71 19.68 -8.39
C ALA A 171 17.79 20.46 -7.61
N LEU A 172 17.87 20.27 -6.29
CA LEU A 172 18.88 20.92 -5.45
C LEU A 172 20.23 20.20 -5.55
N ASP A 173 21.32 20.96 -5.68
CA ASP A 173 22.68 20.43 -5.73
C ASP A 173 22.99 19.46 -4.59
N GLY A 174 23.59 18.31 -4.90
CA GLY A 174 23.93 17.28 -3.91
C GLY A 174 22.74 16.44 -3.40
N ALA A 175 21.59 16.44 -4.09
CA ALA A 175 20.43 15.62 -3.72
C ALA A 175 20.76 14.13 -3.57
N THR A 176 21.54 13.55 -4.49
CA THR A 176 21.98 12.15 -4.42
C THR A 176 22.74 11.84 -3.14
N GLU A 177 23.65 12.73 -2.75
CA GLU A 177 24.48 12.55 -1.56
C GLU A 177 23.66 12.71 -0.27
N ARG A 178 22.73 13.68 -0.23
CA ARG A 178 21.76 13.77 0.88
C ARG A 178 20.88 12.53 0.98
N CYS A 179 20.42 12.00 -0.15
CA CYS A 179 19.63 10.77 -0.19
C CYS A 179 20.41 9.60 0.43
N ARG A 180 21.68 9.44 0.04
CA ARG A 180 22.57 8.42 0.60
C ARG A 180 22.72 8.57 2.12
N GLN A 181 22.99 9.79 2.60
CA GLN A 181 23.12 10.08 4.03
C GLN A 181 21.84 9.77 4.82
N MET A 182 20.67 10.11 4.26
CA MET A 182 19.38 9.77 4.86
C MET A 182 19.19 8.24 4.96
N LEU A 183 19.50 7.50 3.88
CA LEU A 183 19.41 6.03 3.90
C LEU A 183 20.34 5.41 4.94
N GLU A 184 21.57 5.93 5.08
CA GLU A 184 22.52 5.49 6.11
C GLU A 184 22.01 5.78 7.53
N ALA A 185 21.32 6.90 7.72
CA ALA A 185 20.63 7.25 8.95
C ALA A 185 19.31 6.47 9.18
N ARG A 186 18.97 5.54 8.28
CA ARG A 186 17.69 4.79 8.26
C ARG A 186 16.45 5.70 8.15
N GLU A 187 16.61 6.85 7.53
CA GLU A 187 15.53 7.75 7.18
C GLU A 187 14.96 7.41 5.80
N ARG A 188 13.76 7.93 5.50
CA ARG A 188 13.09 7.74 4.20
C ARG A 188 13.24 9.00 3.34
N PRO A 189 14.22 9.07 2.43
CA PRO A 189 14.33 10.15 1.45
C PRO A 189 13.13 10.16 0.49
N PRO A 190 12.92 11.25 -0.29
CA PRO A 190 11.81 11.38 -1.24
C PRO A 190 12.04 10.56 -2.52
N LEU A 191 12.28 9.26 -2.37
CA LEU A 191 12.24 8.27 -3.43
C LEU A 191 10.77 8.03 -3.81
N VAL A 192 10.48 7.87 -5.10
CA VAL A 192 9.10 7.64 -5.60
C VAL A 192 8.43 6.50 -4.86
N PHE A 193 9.16 5.42 -4.58
CA PHE A 193 8.63 4.29 -3.82
C PHE A 193 8.22 4.64 -2.40
N PHE A 194 9.06 5.38 -1.65
CA PHE A 194 8.74 5.77 -0.28
C PHE A 194 7.61 6.78 -0.21
N LEU A 195 7.53 7.70 -1.17
CA LEU A 195 6.42 8.64 -1.27
C LEU A 195 5.10 7.90 -1.48
N LEU A 196 5.07 6.95 -2.42
CA LEU A 196 3.88 6.12 -2.65
C LEU A 196 3.53 5.29 -1.41
N TRP A 197 4.52 4.63 -0.81
CA TRP A 197 4.32 3.82 0.39
C TRP A 197 3.68 4.63 1.52
N ALA A 198 4.20 5.83 1.78
CA ALA A 198 3.68 6.73 2.82
C ALA A 198 2.25 7.19 2.52
N GLU A 199 1.96 7.53 1.26
CA GLU A 199 0.63 7.95 0.83
C GLU A 199 -0.38 6.79 0.97
N CYS A 200 -0.04 5.61 0.45
CA CYS A 200 -0.88 4.41 0.57
C CYS A 200 -1.09 4.02 2.04
N THR A 201 -0.06 4.14 2.89
CA THR A 201 -0.17 3.87 4.33
C THR A 201 -1.15 4.85 4.99
N THR A 202 -1.03 6.15 4.70
CA THR A 202 -1.88 7.18 5.29
C THR A 202 -3.34 7.01 4.89
N LEU A 203 -3.60 6.80 3.60
CA LEU A 203 -4.96 6.62 3.08
C LEU A 203 -5.61 5.32 3.59
N ALA A 204 -4.85 4.22 3.60
CA ALA A 204 -5.32 2.96 4.13
C ALA A 204 -5.68 3.04 5.63
N ARG A 205 -4.98 3.89 6.40
CA ARG A 205 -5.30 4.15 7.81
C ARG A 205 -6.69 4.76 7.95
N GLU A 206 -6.97 5.82 7.21
CA GLU A 206 -8.25 6.51 7.30
C GLU A 206 -9.40 5.63 6.79
N ILE A 207 -9.15 4.79 5.76
CA ILE A 207 -10.11 3.76 5.32
C ILE A 207 -10.37 2.73 6.42
N ALA A 208 -9.33 2.24 7.09
CA ALA A 208 -9.48 1.27 8.17
C ALA A 208 -10.23 1.85 9.38
N ILE A 209 -9.96 3.11 9.74
CA ILE A 209 -10.70 3.84 10.77
C ILE A 209 -12.18 3.93 10.39
N ALA A 210 -12.49 4.27 9.13
CA ALA A 210 -13.86 4.34 8.66
C ALA A 210 -14.56 2.97 8.70
N ALA A 211 -13.90 1.91 8.24
CA ALA A 211 -14.43 0.55 8.29
C ALA A 211 -14.70 0.07 9.74
N ALA A 212 -13.89 0.53 10.70
CA ALA A 212 -14.04 0.15 12.10
C ALA A 212 -15.03 1.01 12.91
N ARG A 213 -15.50 2.17 12.40
CA ARG A 213 -16.27 3.18 13.17
C ARG A 213 -17.51 2.66 13.87
N ALA A 214 -18.17 1.62 13.33
CA ALA A 214 -19.34 1.03 13.96
C ALA A 214 -19.02 0.21 15.24
N SER A 215 -17.74 -0.08 15.49
CA SER A 215 -17.30 -1.09 16.47
C SER A 215 -16.12 -0.68 17.35
N ALA A 216 -15.37 0.36 17.00
CA ALA A 216 -14.17 0.79 17.72
C ALA A 216 -14.47 1.89 18.75
N ALA A 217 -13.80 1.83 19.91
CA ALA A 217 -13.84 2.91 20.89
C ALA A 217 -13.10 4.17 20.37
N SER A 218 -13.50 5.35 20.84
CA SER A 218 -12.87 6.63 20.46
C SER A 218 -11.35 6.66 20.76
N ASP A 219 -10.93 6.00 21.83
CA ASP A 219 -9.52 5.92 22.23
C ASP A 219 -8.70 5.04 21.27
N ASP A 220 -9.28 3.95 20.75
CA ASP A 220 -8.63 3.09 19.75
C ASP A 220 -8.42 3.84 18.43
N ILE A 221 -9.41 4.62 18.00
CA ILE A 221 -9.30 5.47 16.81
C ILE A 221 -8.19 6.50 16.98
N SER A 222 -8.07 7.10 18.17
CA SER A 222 -7.05 8.11 18.46
C SER A 222 -5.65 7.49 18.46
N ARG A 223 -5.49 6.28 19.03
CA ARG A 223 -4.25 5.50 18.98
C ARG A 223 -3.85 5.20 17.53
N VAL A 224 -4.79 4.73 16.72
CA VAL A 224 -4.56 4.41 15.31
C VAL A 224 -4.13 5.64 14.52
N ARG A 225 -4.82 6.78 14.69
CA ARG A 225 -4.45 8.05 14.02
C ARG A 225 -3.05 8.55 14.37
N SER A 226 -2.58 8.26 15.59
CA SER A 226 -1.24 8.65 16.04
C SER A 226 -0.13 7.73 15.53
N ALA A 227 -0.47 6.51 15.11
CA ALA A 227 0.48 5.54 14.56
C ALA A 227 0.86 5.91 13.12
N GLN A 228 2.14 5.74 12.78
CA GLN A 228 2.67 5.96 11.43
C GLN A 228 2.59 4.71 10.55
N ASP A 229 2.58 3.53 11.17
CA ASP A 229 2.49 2.22 10.49
C ASP A 229 1.60 1.26 11.31
N PRO A 230 0.84 0.34 10.67
CA PRO A 230 0.05 -0.66 11.39
C PRO A 230 0.85 -1.47 12.42
N GLU A 231 2.14 -1.71 12.22
CA GLU A 231 2.98 -2.45 13.17
C GLU A 231 3.21 -1.73 14.50
N GLU A 232 3.08 -0.41 14.54
CA GLU A 232 3.18 0.34 15.80
C GLU A 232 2.00 0.05 16.76
N LEU A 233 0.94 -0.58 16.27
CA LEU A 233 -0.22 -0.98 17.08
C LEU A 233 0.04 -2.25 17.90
N ASP A 234 1.05 -3.06 17.53
CA ASP A 234 1.49 -4.25 18.26
C ASP A 234 2.55 -3.92 19.33
N ALA A 235 3.28 -2.82 19.16
CA ALA A 235 4.44 -2.48 19.99
C ALA A 235 4.09 -1.96 21.42
N LYS A 236 2.83 -2.05 21.84
CA LYS A 236 2.37 -1.71 23.19
C LYS A 236 1.37 -2.76 23.70
N GLY A 237 1.87 -3.96 23.94
CA GLY A 237 1.26 -4.98 24.80
C GLY A 237 2.03 -5.09 26.11
#